data_AF-A0A941WJ97-F1
#
_entry.id   AF-A0A941WJ97-F1
#
_cell.length_a   1.000
_cell.length_b   1.000
_cell.length_c   1.000
_cell.angle_alpha   90.00
_cell.angle_beta   90.00
_cell.angle_gamma   90.00
#
_symmetry.space_group_name_H-M   'P 1'
#
loop_
_entity.id
_entity.type
_entity.pdbx_description
1 polymer ?
#
loop_
_entity_poly.entity_id
_entity_poly.type
_entity_poly.pdbx_seq_one_letter_code
_entity_poly.pdbx_strand_id
1 'polypeptide(L)'
;MGHDGMLYSLPSRDIIADSVEYMVNAHKADAMVCISNCDKITPGMLMASMRLNIPTIFVSGGPMEAGNLDGRALDLIDAMIEAADDSISDEQVEKVERSACPTCGCCSGMFTANSMNCLNEAIGLALPGNGTVVATHANRTRLFKKAAKMIVDNAFKYYRDGDDSVLPRSIATRQAFLNAMSLDIAMGGSTNTVLHLLAVAHEAEVDFTMKDIDMLSRKTPVICKVAPSCSYHVEDVNRAGGIISIMNELVKAGLVDGSVKRADGLTLNEAIDQYCITSVNVTEEAINIYKSAPAHRFNLVLGSQESYYKELDTDRATGCIRDVEHAYVKDGGLAVLYGNIAQDGCVVKTAGVDESIFRFAGPAKVFDSQDAACEGILKDQVVSGDVVVITYEGPKGGPGMQEMLYPTSYIKSKHLGKECALITDGRFSGGTSGLSIGHISPEAAAGGAIGLVKDGDIIEINIPERTIHVKVTDEELAKRREAEEARGTKAFTPPFRQRTVSKALKAYAKMVASADKGGVRIVED
;
A
#
# COMPACT_ATOMS: atom_id res chain seq x y z
N MET A 1 -7.68 -14.94 1.07
CA MET A 1 -8.55 -13.75 1.16
C MET A 1 -10.00 -14.22 1.05
N GLY A 2 -11.00 -13.41 1.43
CA GLY A 2 -12.39 -13.79 1.15
C GLY A 2 -13.18 -14.51 2.24
N HIS A 3 -12.69 -14.48 3.47
CA HIS A 3 -13.32 -15.09 4.63
C HIS A 3 -13.05 -14.20 5.85
N ASP A 4 -13.75 -14.46 6.97
CA ASP A 4 -13.68 -13.67 8.22
C ASP A 4 -12.27 -13.49 8.81
N GLY A 5 -11.29 -14.28 8.35
CA GLY A 5 -9.88 -14.10 8.70
C GLY A 5 -9.33 -12.72 8.27
N MET A 6 -9.92 -12.08 7.25
CA MET A 6 -9.46 -10.76 6.80
C MET A 6 -9.66 -9.65 7.83
N LEU A 7 -10.60 -9.83 8.77
CA LEU A 7 -10.81 -8.93 9.92
C LEU A 7 -9.56 -8.83 10.82
N TYR A 8 -8.67 -9.82 10.78
CA TYR A 8 -7.46 -9.88 11.62
C TYR A 8 -6.20 -9.36 10.91
N SER A 9 -6.29 -9.02 9.62
CA SER A 9 -5.13 -8.59 8.83
C SER A 9 -4.55 -7.27 9.32
N LEU A 10 -5.31 -6.15 9.27
CA LEU A 10 -4.78 -4.87 9.75
C LEU A 10 -4.46 -4.88 11.26
N PRO A 11 -5.30 -5.43 12.16
CA PRO A 11 -4.94 -5.54 13.57
C PRO A 11 -3.62 -6.28 13.85
N SER A 12 -3.22 -7.22 12.98
CA SER A 12 -1.93 -7.88 13.12
C SER A 12 -0.75 -6.92 13.03
N ARG A 13 -0.87 -5.80 12.31
CA ARG A 13 0.15 -4.74 12.25
C ARG A 13 0.48 -4.24 13.65
N ASP A 14 -0.55 -3.91 14.43
CA ASP A 14 -0.36 -3.37 15.76
C ASP A 14 0.11 -4.44 16.75
N ILE A 15 -0.37 -5.68 16.61
CA ILE A 15 0.12 -6.80 17.43
C ILE A 15 1.60 -7.08 17.17
N ILE A 16 2.05 -6.97 15.92
CA ILE A 16 3.47 -7.09 15.56
C ILE A 16 4.26 -5.95 16.22
N ALA A 17 3.76 -4.72 16.15
CA ALA A 17 4.41 -3.57 16.77
C ALA A 17 4.62 -3.80 18.28
N ASP A 18 3.56 -4.17 18.99
CA ASP A 18 3.65 -4.46 20.43
C ASP A 18 4.57 -5.65 20.70
N SER A 19 4.44 -6.76 19.96
CA SER A 19 5.24 -7.95 20.21
C SER A 19 6.73 -7.67 20.09
N VAL A 20 7.14 -6.88 19.09
CA VAL A 20 8.53 -6.44 18.94
C VAL A 20 8.93 -5.54 20.10
N GLU A 21 8.10 -4.56 20.45
CA GLU A 21 8.35 -3.63 21.55
C GLU A 21 8.55 -4.34 22.90
N TYR A 22 7.65 -5.27 23.25
CA TYR A 22 7.74 -6.08 24.46
C TYR A 22 9.03 -6.89 24.50
N MET A 23 9.34 -7.62 23.42
CA MET A 23 10.50 -8.52 23.39
C MET A 23 11.82 -7.73 23.46
N VAL A 24 11.94 -6.63 22.71
CA VAL A 24 13.14 -5.79 22.73
C VAL A 24 13.35 -5.17 24.11
N ASN A 25 12.29 -4.60 24.71
CA ASN A 25 12.39 -3.98 26.03
C ASN A 25 12.65 -4.99 27.16
N ALA A 26 12.07 -6.19 27.08
CA ALA A 26 12.25 -7.25 28.08
C ALA A 26 13.69 -7.79 28.07
N HIS A 27 14.29 -7.92 26.88
CA HIS A 27 15.65 -8.43 26.72
C HIS A 27 16.72 -7.34 26.72
N LYS A 28 16.34 -6.06 26.65
CA LYS A 28 17.24 -4.91 26.52
C LYS A 28 18.21 -5.08 25.36
N ALA A 29 17.66 -5.45 24.20
CA ALA A 29 18.47 -5.57 22.98
C ALA A 29 19.00 -4.19 22.56
N ASP A 30 20.27 -4.14 22.18
CA ASP A 30 20.95 -2.89 21.81
C ASP A 30 20.58 -2.41 20.39
N ALA A 31 20.26 -3.33 19.49
CA ALA A 31 19.94 -3.03 18.10
C ALA A 31 19.02 -4.09 17.49
N MET A 32 18.40 -3.76 16.35
CA MET A 32 17.38 -4.59 15.70
C MET A 32 17.65 -4.81 14.21
N VAL A 33 17.50 -6.07 13.78
CA VAL A 33 17.32 -6.43 12.37
C VAL A 33 15.87 -6.81 12.16
N CYS A 34 15.13 -6.00 11.40
CA CYS A 34 13.73 -6.25 11.08
C CYS A 34 13.63 -7.06 9.78
N ILE A 35 13.29 -8.35 9.91
CA ILE A 35 13.05 -9.24 8.77
C ILE A 35 11.55 -9.29 8.49
N SER A 36 11.10 -8.46 7.54
CA SER A 36 9.71 -8.36 7.14
C SER A 36 9.46 -8.96 5.76
N ASN A 37 8.20 -9.16 5.35
CA ASN A 37 7.91 -9.36 3.93
C ASN A 37 6.45 -9.11 3.57
N CYS A 38 5.54 -9.80 4.24
CA CYS A 38 4.11 -9.72 3.94
C CYS A 38 3.52 -8.37 4.42
N ASP A 39 2.43 -7.96 3.80
CA ASP A 39 1.81 -6.62 3.86
C ASP A 39 1.93 -5.90 5.20
N LYS A 40 1.42 -6.49 6.28
CA LYS A 40 1.25 -5.83 7.57
C LYS A 40 2.48 -5.96 8.48
N ILE A 41 3.45 -6.80 8.10
CA ILE A 41 4.66 -7.05 8.89
C ILE A 41 5.62 -5.86 8.81
N THR A 42 5.91 -5.37 7.59
CA THR A 42 6.81 -4.23 7.38
C THR A 42 6.35 -2.99 8.16
N PRO A 43 5.09 -2.51 8.04
CA PRO A 43 4.62 -1.36 8.82
C PRO A 43 4.56 -1.65 10.33
N GLY A 44 4.21 -2.86 10.77
CA GLY A 44 4.21 -3.20 12.20
C GLY A 44 5.60 -3.13 12.83
N MET A 45 6.62 -3.67 12.14
CA MET A 45 8.02 -3.55 12.57
C MET A 45 8.53 -2.11 12.48
N LEU A 46 8.10 -1.33 11.48
CA LEU A 46 8.43 0.09 11.38
C LEU A 46 7.88 0.87 12.57
N MET A 47 6.60 0.70 12.90
CA MET A 47 6.00 1.29 14.10
C MET A 47 6.79 0.96 15.37
N ALA A 48 7.14 -0.32 15.59
CA ALA A 48 7.96 -0.72 16.73
C ALA A 48 9.34 -0.05 16.73
N SER A 49 10.01 0.02 15.59
CA SER A 49 11.32 0.66 15.48
C SER A 49 11.27 2.15 15.82
N MET A 50 10.17 2.83 15.50
CA MET A 50 9.95 4.23 15.86
C MET A 50 9.70 4.40 17.37
N ARG A 51 8.91 3.52 17.99
CA ARG A 51 8.68 3.54 19.46
C ARG A 51 9.95 3.29 20.26
N LEU A 52 10.71 2.26 19.85
CA LEU A 52 11.91 1.82 20.57
C LEU A 52 13.10 2.75 20.34
N ASN A 53 13.21 3.30 19.13
CA ASN A 53 14.25 4.22 18.69
C ASN A 53 15.69 3.79 19.07
N ILE A 54 16.00 2.50 18.91
CA ILE A 54 17.36 1.95 18.98
C ILE A 54 17.88 1.67 17.57
N PRO A 55 19.20 1.58 17.33
CA PRO A 55 19.75 1.28 16.00
C PRO A 55 19.00 0.14 15.33
N THR A 56 18.44 0.40 14.15
CA THR A 56 17.57 -0.57 13.44
C THR A 56 17.90 -0.57 11.96
N ILE A 57 17.88 -1.76 11.35
CA ILE A 57 17.96 -1.92 9.90
C ILE A 57 16.91 -2.91 9.42
N PHE A 58 16.37 -2.66 8.22
CA PHE A 58 15.39 -3.55 7.60
C PHE A 58 15.99 -4.32 6.45
N VAL A 59 15.61 -5.60 6.38
CA VAL A 59 15.90 -6.47 5.24
C VAL A 59 14.71 -7.40 5.01
N SER A 60 14.00 -7.18 3.91
CA SER A 60 12.81 -7.95 3.57
C SER A 60 13.18 -9.32 3.00
N GLY A 61 12.23 -10.25 3.00
CA GLY A 61 12.36 -11.53 2.30
C GLY A 61 12.44 -11.38 0.78
N GLY A 62 11.87 -10.31 0.22
CA GLY A 62 11.81 -10.00 -1.20
C GLY A 62 10.52 -10.45 -1.89
N PRO A 63 10.21 -9.88 -3.07
CA PRO A 63 9.10 -10.31 -3.91
C PRO A 63 9.32 -11.70 -4.47
N MET A 64 8.21 -12.42 -4.68
CA MET A 64 8.20 -13.61 -5.53
C MET A 64 8.41 -13.21 -6.99
N GLU A 65 8.98 -14.11 -7.78
CA GLU A 65 9.04 -13.99 -9.24
C GLU A 65 7.62 -13.96 -9.84
N ALA A 66 7.43 -13.20 -10.92
CA ALA A 66 6.15 -13.21 -11.64
C ALA A 66 5.87 -14.61 -12.23
N GLY A 67 4.60 -15.04 -12.19
CA GLY A 67 4.15 -16.25 -12.85
C GLY A 67 4.27 -16.13 -14.36
N ASN A 68 4.36 -17.25 -15.07
CA ASN A 68 4.34 -17.28 -16.52
C ASN A 68 3.49 -18.46 -17.01
N LEU A 69 2.52 -18.17 -17.86
CA LEU A 69 1.74 -19.18 -18.58
C LEU A 69 1.68 -18.79 -20.05
N ASP A 70 2.28 -19.61 -20.91
CA ASP A 70 2.31 -19.42 -22.37
C ASP A 70 2.81 -18.03 -22.82
N GLY A 71 3.79 -17.47 -22.09
CA GLY A 71 4.36 -16.16 -22.38
C GLY A 71 3.58 -14.98 -21.79
N ARG A 72 2.43 -15.23 -21.16
CA ARG A 72 1.71 -14.24 -20.36
C ARG A 72 2.24 -14.25 -18.93
N ALA A 73 2.67 -13.08 -18.45
CA ALA A 73 3.01 -12.89 -17.04
C ALA A 73 1.73 -12.95 -16.20
N LEU A 74 1.82 -13.60 -15.03
CA LEU A 74 0.71 -13.81 -14.10
C LEU A 74 1.06 -13.32 -12.70
N ASP A 75 0.03 -12.84 -12.00
CA ASP A 75 0.06 -12.67 -10.55
C ASP A 75 -1.16 -13.30 -9.87
N LEU A 76 -1.22 -13.17 -8.53
CA LEU A 76 -2.31 -13.71 -7.71
C LEU A 76 -3.70 -13.19 -8.12
N ILE A 77 -3.80 -11.95 -8.61
CA ILE A 77 -5.05 -11.31 -8.96
C ILE A 77 -5.62 -11.90 -10.25
N ASP A 78 -4.76 -12.26 -11.22
CA ASP A 78 -5.18 -12.92 -12.45
C ASP A 78 -5.94 -14.22 -12.14
N ALA A 79 -5.39 -15.06 -11.25
CA ALA A 79 -6.06 -16.29 -10.83
C ALA A 79 -7.44 -16.04 -10.20
N MET A 80 -7.59 -14.95 -9.44
CA MET A 80 -8.86 -14.61 -8.78
C MET A 80 -9.89 -14.02 -9.74
N ILE A 81 -9.47 -13.25 -10.73
CA ILE A 81 -10.36 -12.70 -11.76
C ILE A 81 -10.85 -13.83 -12.66
N GLU A 82 -9.93 -14.67 -13.16
CA GLU A 82 -10.29 -15.72 -14.11
C GLU A 82 -11.18 -16.80 -13.47
N ALA A 83 -10.98 -17.12 -12.19
CA ALA A 83 -11.83 -18.05 -11.46
C ALA A 83 -13.28 -17.55 -11.24
N ALA A 84 -13.56 -16.27 -11.50
CA ALA A 84 -14.87 -15.65 -11.31
C ALA A 84 -15.54 -15.23 -12.64
N ASP A 85 -14.93 -15.59 -13.77
CA ASP A 85 -15.43 -15.30 -15.12
C ASP A 85 -15.96 -16.59 -15.75
N ASP A 86 -17.29 -16.69 -15.89
CA ASP A 86 -17.98 -17.87 -16.44
C ASP A 86 -17.60 -18.17 -17.91
N SER A 87 -16.93 -17.25 -18.60
CA SER A 87 -16.44 -17.47 -19.97
C SER A 87 -15.13 -18.27 -20.04
N ILE A 88 -14.45 -18.47 -18.90
CA ILE A 88 -13.16 -19.16 -18.82
C ILE A 88 -13.37 -20.61 -18.35
N SER A 89 -12.65 -21.56 -18.95
CA SER A 89 -12.79 -22.98 -18.60
C SER A 89 -12.05 -23.34 -17.31
N ASP A 90 -12.59 -24.31 -16.56
CA ASP A 90 -11.94 -24.85 -15.34
C ASP A 90 -10.50 -25.32 -15.59
N GLU A 91 -10.21 -25.90 -16.77
CA GLU A 91 -8.87 -26.33 -17.14
C GLU A 91 -7.90 -25.14 -17.25
N GLN A 92 -8.38 -24.01 -17.78
CA GLN A 92 -7.58 -22.79 -17.87
C GLN A 92 -7.35 -22.18 -16.48
N VAL A 93 -8.39 -22.15 -15.64
CA VAL A 93 -8.30 -21.68 -14.25
C VAL A 93 -7.26 -22.50 -13.47
N GLU A 94 -7.27 -23.83 -13.60
CA GLU A 94 -6.29 -24.71 -12.93
C GLU A 94 -4.84 -24.41 -13.38
N LYS A 95 -4.62 -24.16 -14.68
CA LYS A 95 -3.29 -23.80 -15.19
C LYS A 95 -2.80 -22.47 -14.63
N VAL A 96 -3.69 -21.48 -14.53
CA VAL A 96 -3.37 -20.17 -13.98
C VAL A 96 -3.08 -20.27 -12.48
N GLU A 97 -3.91 -20.98 -11.71
CA GLU A 97 -3.70 -21.21 -10.28
C GLU A 97 -2.31 -21.78 -9.98
N ARG A 98 -1.91 -22.82 -10.72
CA ARG A 98 -0.61 -23.50 -10.55
C ARG A 98 0.59 -22.64 -10.96
N SER A 99 0.36 -21.58 -11.74
CA SER A 99 1.42 -20.77 -12.35
C SER A 99 1.54 -19.37 -11.76
N ALA A 100 0.50 -18.86 -11.07
CA ALA A 100 0.43 -17.49 -10.54
C ALA A 100 1.39 -17.22 -9.37
N CYS A 101 1.75 -18.24 -8.59
CA CYS A 101 2.63 -18.12 -7.41
C CYS A 101 3.81 -19.11 -7.50
N PRO A 102 4.78 -18.89 -8.40
CA PRO A 102 5.80 -19.90 -8.71
C PRO A 102 6.90 -20.03 -7.64
N THR A 103 7.08 -19.02 -6.78
CA THR A 103 8.23 -18.96 -5.87
C THR A 103 7.89 -18.45 -4.48
N CYS A 104 8.82 -18.59 -3.53
CA CYS A 104 8.70 -17.93 -2.23
C CYS A 104 8.88 -16.42 -2.35
N GLY A 105 8.30 -15.65 -1.44
CA GLY A 105 8.36 -14.20 -1.44
C GLY A 105 7.02 -13.57 -1.07
N CYS A 106 6.95 -12.24 -1.02
CA CYS A 106 5.68 -11.54 -1.04
C CYS A 106 5.16 -11.49 -2.49
N CYS A 107 3.99 -10.90 -2.73
CA CYS A 107 3.41 -10.85 -4.07
C CYS A 107 4.36 -10.26 -5.12
N SER A 108 4.17 -10.57 -6.41
CA SER A 108 5.04 -10.15 -7.52
C SER A 108 4.72 -8.73 -8.05
N GLY A 109 3.47 -8.27 -7.90
CA GLY A 109 3.00 -6.95 -8.30
C GLY A 109 3.24 -5.85 -7.25
N MET A 110 2.93 -4.59 -7.59
CA MET A 110 3.07 -3.44 -6.68
C MET A 110 1.87 -3.32 -5.72
N PHE A 111 1.68 -4.36 -4.91
CA PHE A 111 0.71 -4.36 -3.82
C PHE A 111 1.35 -3.82 -2.52
N THR A 112 0.63 -3.93 -1.39
CA THR A 112 1.05 -3.32 -0.12
C THR A 112 2.42 -3.80 0.36
N ALA A 113 2.71 -5.10 0.31
CA ALA A 113 4.01 -5.65 0.69
C ALA A 113 5.19 -4.99 -0.06
N ASN A 114 5.14 -4.98 -1.39
CA ASN A 114 6.21 -4.37 -2.20
C ASN A 114 6.24 -2.86 -2.04
N SER A 115 5.08 -2.20 -2.04
CA SER A 115 5.02 -0.75 -1.83
C SER A 115 5.70 -0.38 -0.51
N MET A 116 5.37 -1.04 0.60
CA MET A 116 6.00 -0.77 1.90
C MET A 116 7.49 -1.11 1.92
N ASN A 117 7.94 -2.17 1.24
CA ASN A 117 9.37 -2.50 1.15
C ASN A 117 10.15 -1.46 0.33
N CYS A 118 9.55 -0.91 -0.73
CA CYS A 118 10.10 0.17 -1.54
C CYS A 118 10.14 1.48 -0.75
N LEU A 119 9.06 1.81 -0.03
CA LEU A 119 9.01 2.98 0.84
C LEU A 119 10.04 2.94 1.95
N ASN A 120 10.35 1.74 2.46
CA ASN A 120 11.38 1.59 3.47
C ASN A 120 12.80 1.90 2.94
N GLU A 121 13.06 1.63 1.65
CA GLU A 121 14.28 2.12 0.99
C GLU A 121 14.29 3.65 0.88
N ALA A 122 13.15 4.27 0.56
CA ALA A 122 13.04 5.73 0.46
C ALA A 122 13.15 6.46 1.80
N ILE A 123 12.56 5.91 2.86
CA ILE A 123 12.72 6.41 4.24
C ILE A 123 14.19 6.34 4.66
N GLY A 124 14.92 5.32 4.16
CA GLY A 124 16.35 5.16 4.41
C GLY A 124 16.69 4.12 5.47
N LEU A 125 15.72 3.35 5.96
CA LEU A 125 15.96 2.27 6.93
C LEU A 125 16.27 0.91 6.28
N ALA A 126 16.04 0.78 4.97
CA ALA A 126 16.43 -0.37 4.18
C ALA A 126 17.53 -0.03 3.17
N LEU A 127 18.37 -1.02 2.88
CA LEU A 127 19.49 -0.92 1.93
C LEU A 127 19.00 -0.98 0.47
N PRO A 128 19.77 -0.42 -0.49
CA PRO A 128 19.44 -0.49 -1.91
C PRO A 128 19.18 -1.92 -2.40
N GLY A 129 18.07 -2.12 -3.10
CA GLY A 129 17.63 -3.41 -3.64
C GLY A 129 16.74 -4.23 -2.70
N ASN A 130 16.47 -3.74 -1.49
CA ASN A 130 15.60 -4.39 -0.50
C ASN A 130 14.18 -4.65 -1.02
N GLY A 131 13.57 -3.70 -1.72
CA GLY A 131 12.23 -3.75 -2.27
C GLY A 131 12.14 -4.48 -3.60
N THR A 132 13.24 -4.61 -4.35
CA THR A 132 13.18 -5.03 -5.76
C THR A 132 13.86 -6.37 -6.09
N VAL A 133 14.87 -6.80 -5.34
CA VAL A 133 15.57 -8.08 -5.62
C VAL A 133 14.65 -9.27 -5.29
N VAL A 134 14.32 -10.13 -6.25
CA VAL A 134 13.45 -11.29 -5.99
C VAL A 134 14.01 -12.23 -4.90
N ALA A 135 13.12 -12.82 -4.12
CA ALA A 135 13.46 -13.60 -2.92
C ALA A 135 14.36 -14.80 -3.20
N THR A 136 14.21 -15.43 -4.37
CA THR A 136 14.99 -16.60 -4.79
C THR A 136 16.42 -16.25 -5.17
N HIS A 137 16.73 -15.00 -5.52
CA HIS A 137 18.04 -14.63 -6.04
C HIS A 137 19.10 -14.53 -4.93
N ALA A 138 20.33 -15.00 -5.16
CA ALA A 138 21.37 -15.06 -4.13
C ALA A 138 21.77 -13.68 -3.58
N ASN A 139 21.56 -12.60 -4.34
CA ASN A 139 21.74 -11.23 -3.85
C ASN A 139 20.84 -10.89 -2.66
N ARG A 140 19.69 -11.57 -2.50
CA ARG A 140 18.86 -11.47 -1.30
C ARG A 140 19.65 -11.92 -0.05
N THR A 141 20.31 -13.07 -0.11
CA THR A 141 21.19 -13.57 0.96
C THR A 141 22.38 -12.65 1.22
N ARG A 142 22.96 -12.04 0.17
CA ARG A 142 24.04 -11.06 0.32
C ARG A 142 23.55 -9.80 1.05
N LEU A 143 22.33 -9.35 0.74
CA LEU A 143 21.69 -8.22 1.42
C LEU A 143 21.50 -8.49 2.92
N PHE A 144 21.03 -9.69 3.30
CA PHE A 144 20.94 -10.10 4.71
C PHE A 144 22.30 -10.02 5.43
N LYS A 145 23.37 -10.54 4.82
CA LYS A 145 24.72 -10.47 5.39
C LYS A 145 25.22 -9.04 5.53
N LYS A 146 24.96 -8.19 4.54
CA LYS A 146 25.32 -6.76 4.57
C LYS A 146 24.58 -6.03 5.70
N ALA A 147 23.27 -6.24 5.82
CA ALA A 147 22.46 -5.64 6.88
C ALA A 147 22.91 -6.10 8.28
N ALA A 148 23.21 -7.39 8.45
CA ALA A 148 23.71 -7.94 9.72
C ALA A 148 25.06 -7.36 10.13
N LYS A 149 25.95 -7.03 9.18
CA LYS A 149 27.19 -6.31 9.49
C LYS A 149 26.90 -4.85 9.87
N MET A 150 26.10 -4.17 9.06
CA MET A 150 25.79 -2.75 9.22
C MET A 150 25.12 -2.44 10.57
N ILE A 151 24.21 -3.30 11.04
CA ILE A 151 23.53 -3.06 12.31
C ILE A 151 24.48 -3.11 13.52
N VAL A 152 25.50 -3.97 13.47
CA VAL A 152 26.52 -4.05 14.51
C VAL A 152 27.38 -2.79 14.48
N ASP A 153 27.77 -2.33 13.29
CA ASP A 153 28.51 -1.09 13.13
C ASP A 153 27.69 0.12 13.64
N ASN A 154 26.38 0.17 13.34
CA ASN A 154 25.48 1.21 13.83
C ASN A 154 25.27 1.15 15.35
N ALA A 155 25.21 -0.05 15.95
CA ALA A 155 25.17 -0.18 17.40
C ALA A 155 26.41 0.43 18.05
N PHE A 156 27.60 0.15 17.52
CA PHE A 156 28.83 0.78 18.02
C PHE A 156 28.83 2.29 17.82
N LYS A 157 28.41 2.79 16.65
CA LYS A 157 28.31 4.24 16.41
C LYS A 157 27.45 4.93 17.46
N TYR A 158 26.29 4.37 17.78
CA TYR A 158 25.40 4.94 18.80
C TYR A 158 26.00 4.83 20.21
N TYR A 159 26.27 3.61 20.70
CA TYR A 159 26.63 3.41 22.11
C TYR A 159 28.08 3.76 22.47
N ARG A 160 29.02 3.61 21.52
CA ARG A 160 30.45 3.90 21.74
C ARG A 160 30.81 5.30 21.28
N ASP A 161 30.33 5.70 20.12
CA ASP A 161 30.77 6.94 19.46
C ASP A 161 29.78 8.11 19.67
N GLY A 162 28.59 7.87 20.24
CA GLY A 162 27.58 8.90 20.52
C GLY A 162 26.92 9.46 19.26
N ASP A 163 26.86 8.68 18.17
CA ASP A 163 26.29 9.10 16.90
C ASP A 163 24.79 8.73 16.81
N ASP A 164 23.93 9.69 17.12
CA ASP A 164 22.48 9.53 17.06
C ASP A 164 21.93 9.46 15.62
N SER A 165 22.76 9.72 14.59
CA SER A 165 22.29 9.74 13.19
C SER A 165 21.86 8.37 12.65
N VAL A 166 22.24 7.29 13.34
CA VAL A 166 21.87 5.91 12.99
C VAL A 166 20.54 5.46 13.62
N LEU A 167 19.92 6.30 14.45
CA LEU A 167 18.66 5.97 15.11
C LEU A 167 17.46 6.11 14.15
N PRO A 168 16.41 5.27 14.32
CA PRO A 168 15.24 5.30 13.46
C PRO A 168 14.59 6.67 13.32
N ARG A 169 14.39 7.41 14.42
CA ARG A 169 13.78 8.75 14.39
C ARG A 169 14.69 9.82 13.79
N SER A 170 16.01 9.63 13.82
CA SER A 170 16.98 10.50 13.15
C SER A 170 16.99 10.30 11.62
N ILE A 171 16.65 9.09 11.17
CA ILE A 171 16.58 8.72 9.75
C ILE A 171 15.19 9.05 9.18
N ALA A 172 14.13 8.57 9.84
CA ALA A 172 12.74 8.76 9.45
C ALA A 172 12.21 10.14 9.85
N THR A 173 12.88 11.18 9.36
CA THR A 173 12.48 12.57 9.54
C THR A 173 11.24 12.90 8.72
N ARG A 174 10.60 14.04 9.02
CA ARG A 174 9.51 14.59 8.19
C ARG A 174 9.84 14.60 6.69
N GLN A 175 11.05 14.98 6.34
CA GLN A 175 11.48 15.03 4.95
C GLN A 175 11.59 13.62 4.33
N ALA A 176 12.03 12.63 5.10
CA ALA A 176 12.03 11.23 4.65
C ALA A 176 10.61 10.70 4.38
N PHE A 177 9.62 11.07 5.19
CA PHE A 177 8.21 10.74 4.92
C PHE A 177 7.66 11.42 3.67
N LEU A 178 7.98 12.71 3.45
CA LEU A 178 7.61 13.42 2.21
C LEU A 178 8.25 12.78 0.97
N ASN A 179 9.51 12.39 1.08
CA ASN A 179 10.24 11.69 0.03
C ASN A 179 9.61 10.33 -0.28
N ALA A 180 9.31 9.54 0.75
CA ALA A 180 8.65 8.24 0.62
C ALA A 180 7.27 8.38 -0.02
N MET A 181 6.45 9.34 0.41
CA MET A 181 5.14 9.58 -0.21
C MET A 181 5.27 10.02 -1.68
N SER A 182 6.27 10.82 -2.01
CA SER A 182 6.55 11.19 -3.41
C SER A 182 6.93 9.96 -4.25
N LEU A 183 7.77 9.06 -3.73
CA LEU A 183 8.04 7.78 -4.38
C LEU A 183 6.76 6.97 -4.60
N ASP A 184 5.91 6.85 -3.59
CA ASP A 184 4.70 6.05 -3.66
C ASP A 184 3.74 6.56 -4.76
N ILE A 185 3.54 7.88 -4.83
CA ILE A 185 2.74 8.52 -5.88
C ILE A 185 3.38 8.28 -7.26
N ALA A 186 4.70 8.39 -7.35
CA ALA A 186 5.45 8.20 -8.59
C ALA A 186 5.38 6.76 -9.12
N MET A 187 5.19 5.80 -8.23
CA MET A 187 5.04 4.38 -8.53
C MET A 187 3.57 3.95 -8.73
N GLY A 188 2.62 4.83 -8.43
CA GLY A 188 1.20 4.45 -8.32
C GLY A 188 0.99 3.34 -7.30
N GLY A 189 1.60 3.48 -6.12
CA GLY A 189 1.60 2.49 -5.05
C GLY A 189 0.20 2.15 -4.51
N SER A 190 0.16 1.20 -3.57
CA SER A 190 -1.09 0.76 -2.91
C SER A 190 -1.70 1.89 -2.08
N THR A 191 -3.01 2.10 -2.10
CA THR A 191 -3.65 3.10 -1.21
C THR A 191 -3.43 2.81 0.28
N ASN A 192 -3.13 1.56 0.65
CA ASN A 192 -2.81 1.16 2.02
C ASN A 192 -1.52 1.82 2.56
N THR A 193 -0.61 2.25 1.69
CA THR A 193 0.62 2.94 2.12
C THR A 193 0.30 4.24 2.83
N VAL A 194 -0.76 4.95 2.44
CA VAL A 194 -1.24 6.16 3.12
C VAL A 194 -1.52 5.86 4.59
N LEU A 195 -2.33 4.83 4.86
CA LEU A 195 -2.65 4.38 6.21
C LEU A 195 -1.38 4.01 6.99
N HIS A 196 -0.46 3.29 6.35
CA HIS A 196 0.76 2.82 7.00
C HIS A 196 1.79 3.92 7.26
N LEU A 197 2.00 4.84 6.33
CA LEU A 197 2.91 5.98 6.51
C LEU A 197 2.41 6.93 7.60
N LEU A 198 1.10 7.21 7.64
CA LEU A 198 0.50 7.98 8.73
C LEU A 198 0.72 7.31 10.09
N ALA A 199 0.57 5.98 10.16
CA ALA A 199 0.80 5.23 11.39
C ALA A 199 2.27 5.25 11.82
N VAL A 200 3.20 5.03 10.90
CA VAL A 200 4.64 5.06 11.22
C VAL A 200 5.09 6.47 11.59
N ALA A 201 4.57 7.51 10.92
CA ALA A 201 4.87 8.90 11.26
C ALA A 201 4.35 9.29 12.65
N HIS A 202 3.17 8.81 13.04
CA HIS A 202 2.63 9.01 14.38
C HIS A 202 3.57 8.44 15.46
N GLU A 203 4.04 7.20 15.30
CA GLU A 203 4.97 6.55 16.24
C GLU A 203 6.38 7.17 16.21
N ALA A 204 6.75 7.78 15.08
CA ALA A 204 7.98 8.54 14.92
C ALA A 204 7.90 9.96 15.52
N GLU A 205 6.72 10.39 15.98
CA GLU A 205 6.43 11.75 16.45
C GLU A 205 6.70 12.81 15.37
N VAL A 206 6.38 12.47 14.11
CA VAL A 206 6.57 13.33 12.95
C VAL A 206 5.24 13.90 12.48
N ASP A 207 5.21 15.22 12.26
CA ASP A 207 4.07 15.92 11.66
C ASP A 207 3.97 15.62 10.15
N PHE A 208 3.22 14.56 9.83
CA PHE A 208 2.89 14.14 8.47
C PHE A 208 1.42 13.74 8.41
N THR A 209 0.66 14.36 7.51
CA THR A 209 -0.81 14.33 7.51
C THR A 209 -1.39 14.05 6.12
N MET A 210 -2.69 13.79 6.06
CA MET A 210 -3.43 13.69 4.79
C MET A 210 -3.26 14.92 3.87
N LYS A 211 -3.04 16.12 4.44
CA LYS A 211 -2.81 17.35 3.68
C LYS A 211 -1.47 17.32 2.93
N ASP A 212 -0.45 16.73 3.53
CA ASP A 212 0.84 16.53 2.87
C ASP A 212 0.69 15.60 1.67
N ILE A 213 -0.07 14.52 1.85
CA ILE A 213 -0.35 13.53 0.81
C ILE A 213 -1.12 14.19 -0.34
N ASP A 214 -2.17 14.98 -0.07
CA ASP A 214 -2.89 15.71 -1.12
C ASP A 214 -1.94 16.67 -1.87
N MET A 215 -1.16 17.47 -1.14
CA MET A 215 -0.20 18.42 -1.72
C MET A 215 0.82 17.73 -2.64
N LEU A 216 1.40 16.61 -2.21
CA LEU A 216 2.34 15.84 -3.03
C LEU A 216 1.62 15.20 -4.24
N SER A 217 0.42 14.67 -4.05
CA SER A 217 -0.36 14.00 -5.10
C SER A 217 -0.69 14.88 -6.30
N ARG A 218 -0.70 16.20 -6.11
CA ARG A 218 -1.00 17.20 -7.15
C ARG A 218 0.20 17.57 -8.02
N LYS A 219 1.42 17.25 -7.58
CA LYS A 219 2.66 17.68 -8.26
C LYS A 219 3.58 16.54 -8.66
N THR A 220 3.41 15.36 -8.06
CA THR A 220 4.29 14.22 -8.33
C THR A 220 3.76 13.38 -9.49
N PRO A 221 4.51 13.26 -10.59
CA PRO A 221 4.10 12.50 -11.77
C PRO A 221 4.31 11.01 -11.58
N VAL A 222 3.56 10.18 -12.31
CA VAL A 222 3.73 8.72 -12.33
C VAL A 222 4.82 8.37 -13.34
N ILE A 223 6.02 8.03 -12.86
CA ILE A 223 7.19 7.70 -13.71
C ILE A 223 7.53 6.21 -13.71
N CYS A 224 6.94 5.43 -12.82
CA CYS A 224 7.08 3.98 -12.80
C CYS A 224 5.69 3.36 -12.62
N LYS A 225 5.18 2.66 -13.63
CA LYS A 225 3.97 1.84 -13.49
C LYS A 225 4.40 0.38 -13.34
N VAL A 226 3.72 -0.35 -12.49
CA VAL A 226 3.95 -1.77 -12.21
C VAL A 226 2.60 -2.48 -12.13
N ALA A 227 2.57 -3.76 -12.42
CA ALA A 227 1.41 -4.63 -12.29
C ALA A 227 0.68 -4.36 -10.96
N PRO A 228 -0.66 -4.23 -11.00
CA PRO A 228 -1.55 -4.59 -12.10
C PRO A 228 -1.82 -3.45 -13.10
N SER A 229 -1.19 -2.28 -12.92
CA SER A 229 -1.47 -1.09 -13.74
C SER A 229 -0.75 -1.08 -15.09
N CYS A 230 0.18 -2.02 -15.33
CA CYS A 230 0.86 -2.26 -16.60
C CYS A 230 1.48 -3.67 -16.63
N SER A 231 2.25 -3.99 -17.67
CA SER A 231 2.91 -5.29 -17.86
C SER A 231 4.19 -5.52 -17.04
N TYR A 232 4.80 -4.46 -16.49
CA TYR A 232 6.03 -4.59 -15.69
C TYR A 232 5.76 -5.15 -14.30
N HIS A 233 6.66 -5.99 -13.80
CA HIS A 233 6.65 -6.49 -12.42
C HIS A 233 7.82 -5.93 -11.62
N VAL A 234 7.89 -6.23 -10.31
CA VAL A 234 8.94 -5.67 -9.44
C VAL A 234 10.35 -6.06 -9.89
N GLU A 235 10.51 -7.24 -10.50
CA GLU A 235 11.78 -7.66 -11.12
C GLU A 235 12.24 -6.76 -12.27
N ASP A 236 11.31 -6.16 -13.03
CA ASP A 236 11.63 -5.19 -14.08
C ASP A 236 12.06 -3.84 -13.48
N VAL A 237 11.44 -3.43 -12.37
CA VAL A 237 11.86 -2.25 -11.61
C VAL A 237 13.29 -2.43 -11.11
N ASN A 238 13.64 -3.65 -10.63
CA ASN A 238 15.02 -3.98 -10.26
C ASN A 238 15.96 -3.80 -11.46
N ARG A 239 15.61 -4.36 -12.61
CA ARG A 239 16.39 -4.26 -13.86
C ARG A 239 16.58 -2.82 -14.33
N ALA A 240 15.63 -1.94 -14.04
CA ALA A 240 15.68 -0.50 -14.38
C ALA A 240 16.48 0.36 -13.40
N GLY A 241 17.11 -0.26 -12.40
CA GLY A 241 17.95 0.40 -11.39
C GLY A 241 17.26 0.63 -10.05
N GLY A 242 16.12 -0.04 -9.82
CA GLY A 242 15.41 -0.10 -8.55
C GLY A 242 14.96 1.26 -8.01
N ILE A 243 14.71 1.29 -6.70
CA ILE A 243 14.13 2.44 -6.01
C ILE A 243 15.03 3.67 -6.08
N ILE A 244 16.35 3.49 -5.93
CA ILE A 244 17.31 4.60 -5.98
C ILE A 244 17.26 5.32 -7.33
N SER A 245 17.02 4.61 -8.43
CA SER A 245 16.88 5.24 -9.75
C SER A 245 15.59 6.04 -9.88
N ILE A 246 14.50 5.62 -9.25
CA ILE A 246 13.26 6.42 -9.19
C ILE A 246 13.50 7.69 -8.35
N MET A 247 14.15 7.55 -7.19
CA MET A 247 14.49 8.68 -6.32
C MET A 247 15.38 9.70 -7.06
N ASN A 248 16.33 9.25 -7.88
CA ASN A 248 17.16 10.13 -8.69
C ASN A 248 16.36 11.02 -9.65
N GLU A 249 15.39 10.46 -10.38
CA GLU A 249 14.57 11.25 -11.29
C GLU A 249 13.67 12.25 -10.54
N LEU A 250 13.18 11.88 -9.36
CA LEU A 250 12.43 12.79 -8.50
C LEU A 250 13.30 13.89 -7.87
N VAL A 251 14.56 13.61 -7.51
CA VAL A 251 15.52 14.61 -7.03
C VAL A 251 15.83 15.63 -8.12
N LYS A 252 16.07 15.18 -9.37
CA LYS A 252 16.31 16.07 -10.52
C LYS A 252 15.12 17.03 -10.76
N ALA A 253 13.91 16.55 -10.50
CA ALA A 253 12.69 17.34 -10.61
C ALA A 253 12.39 18.22 -9.39
N GLY A 254 13.22 18.18 -8.33
CA GLY A 254 13.00 18.94 -7.09
C GLY A 254 11.80 18.45 -6.27
N LEU A 255 11.36 17.20 -6.50
CA LEU A 255 10.22 16.58 -5.79
C LEU A 255 10.67 15.78 -4.55
N VAL A 256 11.96 15.45 -4.46
CA VAL A 256 12.58 14.70 -3.38
C VAL A 256 13.81 15.45 -2.88
N ASP A 257 14.00 15.47 -1.56
CA ASP A 257 15.19 16.03 -0.93
C ASP A 257 16.26 14.95 -0.74
N GLY A 258 17.37 15.09 -1.45
CA GLY A 258 18.50 14.16 -1.39
C GLY A 258 19.40 14.27 -0.14
N SER A 259 19.18 15.23 0.75
CA SER A 259 20.02 15.45 1.93
C SER A 259 19.73 14.50 3.11
N VAL A 260 18.59 13.80 3.08
CA VAL A 260 18.16 12.90 4.16
C VAL A 260 19.15 11.77 4.41
N LYS A 261 19.36 11.43 5.68
CA LYS A 261 20.27 10.35 6.11
C LYS A 261 19.63 8.97 6.01
N ARG A 262 20.47 7.95 5.99
CA ARG A 262 20.10 6.55 5.79
C ARG A 262 20.84 5.65 6.78
N ALA A 263 20.33 4.43 6.98
CA ALA A 263 20.90 3.42 7.87
C ALA A 263 22.28 2.90 7.42
N ASP A 264 22.67 3.13 6.16
CA ASP A 264 24.01 2.85 5.64
C ASP A 264 25.02 4.00 5.92
N GLY A 265 24.58 5.07 6.59
CA GLY A 265 25.39 6.25 6.91
C GLY A 265 25.48 7.28 5.79
N LEU A 266 24.94 6.98 4.61
CA LEU A 266 24.92 7.88 3.47
C LEU A 266 23.75 8.87 3.58
N THR A 267 23.89 9.99 2.88
CA THR A 267 22.74 10.78 2.42
C THR A 267 22.08 10.09 1.23
N LEU A 268 20.82 10.43 0.93
CA LEU A 268 20.15 9.93 -0.26
C LEU A 268 20.89 10.32 -1.55
N ASN A 269 21.48 11.52 -1.64
CA ASN A 269 22.29 11.93 -2.79
C ASN A 269 23.56 11.07 -2.96
N GLU A 270 24.25 10.74 -1.87
CA GLU A 270 25.41 9.83 -1.92
C GLU A 270 25.00 8.41 -2.32
N ALA A 271 23.84 7.94 -1.84
CA ALA A 271 23.29 6.66 -2.28
C ALA A 271 22.89 6.69 -3.77
N ILE A 272 22.30 7.78 -4.24
CA ILE A 272 21.98 8.00 -5.66
C ILE A 272 23.24 7.96 -6.51
N ASP A 273 24.30 8.66 -6.10
CA ASP A 273 25.56 8.70 -6.84
C ASP A 273 26.18 7.31 -6.99
N GLN A 274 26.11 6.47 -5.95
CA GLN A 274 26.69 5.12 -5.94
C GLN A 274 25.80 4.03 -6.58
N TYR A 275 24.47 4.17 -6.52
CA TYR A 275 23.54 3.10 -6.91
C TYR A 275 22.63 3.45 -8.09
N CYS A 276 22.50 4.70 -8.51
CA CYS A 276 21.73 4.99 -9.71
C CYS A 276 22.48 4.49 -10.95
N ILE A 277 21.83 3.65 -11.76
CA ILE A 277 22.47 3.03 -12.94
C ILE A 277 22.82 4.01 -14.06
N THR A 278 22.30 5.24 -13.98
CA THR A 278 22.63 6.34 -14.90
C THR A 278 23.67 7.31 -14.32
N SER A 279 24.15 7.07 -13.09
CA SER A 279 25.24 7.82 -12.49
C SER A 279 26.58 7.45 -13.14
N VAL A 280 27.47 8.43 -13.28
CA VAL A 280 28.86 8.22 -13.70
C VAL A 280 29.70 7.51 -12.63
N ASN A 281 29.27 7.56 -11.37
CA ASN A 281 29.94 6.96 -10.21
C ASN A 281 29.28 5.64 -9.76
N VAL A 282 28.40 5.06 -10.60
CA VAL A 282 27.71 3.81 -10.26
C VAL A 282 28.72 2.71 -9.93
N THR A 283 28.48 2.05 -8.80
CA THR A 283 29.36 1.00 -8.28
C THR A 283 29.11 -0.35 -8.96
N GLU A 284 30.12 -1.23 -8.98
CA GLU A 284 29.95 -2.62 -9.43
C GLU A 284 28.92 -3.38 -8.58
N GLU A 285 28.83 -3.06 -7.29
CA GLU A 285 27.82 -3.62 -6.38
C GLU A 285 26.41 -3.28 -6.88
N ALA A 286 26.15 -2.01 -7.20
CA ALA A 286 24.86 -1.58 -7.73
C ALA A 286 24.51 -2.31 -9.03
N ILE A 287 25.45 -2.39 -9.98
CA ILE A 287 25.25 -3.13 -11.23
C ILE A 287 24.94 -4.60 -10.97
N ASN A 288 25.63 -5.25 -10.02
CA ASN A 288 25.36 -6.64 -9.65
C ASN A 288 23.96 -6.83 -9.04
N ILE A 289 23.51 -5.91 -8.17
CA ILE A 289 22.17 -5.92 -7.58
C ILE A 289 21.10 -5.80 -8.67
N TYR A 290 21.20 -4.80 -9.53
CA TYR A 290 20.16 -4.50 -10.53
C TYR A 290 20.15 -5.49 -11.70
N LYS A 291 21.24 -6.23 -11.93
CA LYS A 291 21.25 -7.35 -12.87
C LYS A 291 20.55 -8.61 -12.35
N SER A 292 20.20 -8.70 -11.07
CA SER A 292 19.49 -9.86 -10.53
C SER A 292 18.22 -10.14 -11.34
N ALA A 293 18.07 -11.35 -11.85
CA ALA A 293 16.95 -11.77 -12.68
C ALA A 293 16.16 -12.93 -12.04
N PRO A 294 14.87 -13.08 -12.37
CA PRO A 294 14.10 -14.29 -12.07
C PRO A 294 14.72 -15.52 -12.75
N ALA A 295 14.48 -16.70 -12.18
CA ALA A 295 14.85 -17.97 -12.79
C ALA A 295 13.73 -18.59 -13.64
N HIS A 296 12.51 -18.05 -13.58
CA HIS A 296 11.33 -18.49 -14.33
C HIS A 296 11.04 -19.99 -14.16
N ARG A 297 11.17 -20.48 -12.92
CA ARG A 297 10.87 -21.86 -12.56
C ARG A 297 10.31 -21.94 -11.16
N PHE A 298 9.53 -22.99 -10.90
CA PHE A 298 9.00 -23.23 -9.56
C PHE A 298 10.14 -23.40 -8.55
N ASN A 299 10.13 -22.60 -7.48
CA ASN A 299 11.22 -22.57 -6.50
C ASN A 299 10.84 -21.94 -5.16
N LEU A 300 10.82 -22.73 -4.10
CA LEU A 300 10.43 -22.27 -2.76
C LEU A 300 11.63 -21.92 -1.84
N VAL A 301 12.85 -21.96 -2.36
CA VAL A 301 14.06 -21.78 -1.54
C VAL A 301 14.63 -20.36 -1.73
N LEU A 302 14.71 -19.60 -0.64
CA LEU A 302 15.28 -18.25 -0.63
C LEU A 302 16.77 -18.26 -1.03
N GLY A 303 17.18 -17.33 -1.89
CA GLY A 303 18.58 -17.16 -2.29
C GLY A 303 19.22 -18.37 -3.00
N SER A 304 18.43 -19.20 -3.67
CA SER A 304 18.84 -20.47 -4.28
C SER A 304 19.26 -20.38 -5.76
N GLN A 305 19.13 -19.22 -6.40
CA GLN A 305 19.48 -19.03 -7.82
C GLN A 305 20.33 -17.77 -8.06
N GLU A 306 21.11 -17.76 -9.15
CA GLU A 306 22.00 -16.67 -9.56
C GLU A 306 21.84 -16.35 -11.06
N SER A 307 20.61 -16.18 -11.52
CA SER A 307 20.27 -15.72 -12.87
C SER A 307 20.46 -14.22 -12.97
N TYR A 308 21.05 -13.75 -14.08
CA TYR A 308 21.29 -12.34 -14.32
C TYR A 308 20.76 -11.89 -15.67
N TYR A 309 20.21 -10.68 -15.72
CA TYR A 309 19.92 -10.00 -16.97
C TYR A 309 21.22 -9.64 -17.69
N LYS A 310 21.22 -9.81 -19.02
CA LYS A 310 22.36 -9.44 -19.87
C LYS A 310 22.58 -7.92 -19.84
N GLU A 311 21.49 -7.18 -19.91
CA GLU A 311 21.46 -5.71 -20.01
C GLU A 311 20.44 -5.13 -19.02
N LEU A 312 20.80 -3.99 -18.44
CA LEU A 312 19.92 -3.20 -17.58
C LEU A 312 18.97 -2.36 -18.45
N ASP A 313 17.81 -2.03 -17.89
CA ASP A 313 16.89 -1.08 -18.53
C ASP A 313 17.29 0.36 -18.17
N THR A 314 17.92 1.04 -19.12
CA THR A 314 18.38 2.43 -18.99
C THR A 314 17.52 3.42 -19.77
N ASP A 315 16.45 2.95 -20.42
CA ASP A 315 15.58 3.81 -21.23
C ASP A 315 14.62 4.60 -20.34
N ARG A 316 14.90 5.90 -20.17
CA ARG A 316 14.07 6.82 -19.39
C ARG A 316 12.89 7.42 -20.16
N ALA A 317 12.75 7.14 -21.45
CA ALA A 317 11.60 7.60 -22.23
C ALA A 317 10.49 6.55 -22.28
N THR A 318 10.82 5.29 -22.56
CA THR A 318 9.80 4.24 -22.76
C THR A 318 9.90 3.03 -21.83
N GLY A 319 11.03 2.88 -21.12
CA GLY A 319 11.30 1.79 -20.20
C GLY A 319 10.43 1.79 -18.93
N CYS A 320 10.80 0.91 -17.98
CA CYS A 320 10.05 0.65 -16.75
C CYS A 320 10.09 1.84 -15.77
N ILE A 321 11.24 2.50 -15.66
CA ILE A 321 11.40 3.76 -14.90
C ILE A 321 11.68 4.86 -15.92
N ARG A 322 10.83 5.88 -15.94
CA ARG A 322 10.90 7.02 -16.86
C ARG A 322 11.42 8.27 -16.18
N ASP A 323 11.88 9.23 -16.98
CA ASP A 323 12.06 10.60 -16.52
C ASP A 323 10.70 11.32 -16.41
N VAL A 324 10.72 12.52 -15.82
CA VAL A 324 9.51 13.31 -15.58
C VAL A 324 8.87 13.84 -16.87
N GLU A 325 9.65 14.09 -17.92
CA GLU A 325 9.12 14.57 -19.20
C GLU A 325 8.26 13.49 -19.88
N HIS A 326 8.69 12.23 -19.76
CA HIS A 326 8.04 11.05 -20.33
C HIS A 326 7.16 10.29 -19.34
N ALA A 327 6.79 10.92 -18.22
CA ALA A 327 5.92 10.34 -17.21
C ALA A 327 4.63 9.78 -17.83
N TYR A 328 4.15 8.66 -17.29
CA TYR A 328 2.91 8.04 -17.74
C TYR A 328 1.69 8.94 -17.52
N VAL A 329 1.69 9.68 -16.41
CA VAL A 329 0.65 10.64 -16.04
C VAL A 329 1.34 11.79 -15.32
N LYS A 330 1.08 13.04 -15.74
CA LYS A 330 1.68 14.23 -15.12
C LYS A 330 1.10 14.54 -13.74
N ASP A 331 -0.19 14.25 -13.56
CA ASP A 331 -0.95 14.57 -12.34
C ASP A 331 -1.26 13.31 -11.50
N GLY A 332 -0.29 12.85 -10.69
CA GLY A 332 -0.49 11.97 -9.53
C GLY A 332 -0.92 10.51 -9.78
N GLY A 333 -0.27 9.55 -9.13
CA GLY A 333 -0.70 8.14 -9.07
C GLY A 333 -1.71 7.80 -7.97
N LEU A 334 -1.94 8.73 -7.05
CA LEU A 334 -2.90 8.69 -5.95
C LEU A 334 -3.63 10.04 -5.87
N ALA A 335 -4.80 10.06 -5.24
CA ALA A 335 -5.51 11.29 -4.91
C ALA A 335 -6.20 11.18 -3.55
N VAL A 336 -6.24 12.30 -2.84
CA VAL A 336 -7.08 12.45 -1.63
C VAL A 336 -8.31 13.26 -2.02
N LEU A 337 -9.50 12.73 -1.76
CA LEU A 337 -10.76 13.44 -2.02
C LEU A 337 -11.42 13.84 -0.69
N TYR A 338 -12.15 14.96 -0.72
CA TYR A 338 -12.89 15.48 0.42
C TYR A 338 -14.34 15.76 0.03
N GLY A 339 -15.25 15.77 1.00
CA GLY A 339 -16.59 16.27 0.81
C GLY A 339 -17.54 15.83 1.91
N ASN A 340 -18.85 15.95 1.68
CA ASN A 340 -19.83 15.80 2.77
C ASN A 340 -19.90 14.37 3.33
N ILE A 341 -19.51 13.35 2.57
CA ILE A 341 -19.40 11.96 3.03
C ILE A 341 -17.99 11.55 3.47
N ALA A 342 -16.97 12.35 3.18
CA ALA A 342 -15.56 12.09 3.50
C ALA A 342 -14.90 13.39 4.04
N GLN A 343 -15.35 13.83 5.22
CA GLN A 343 -14.95 15.12 5.80
C GLN A 343 -13.46 15.18 6.15
N ASP A 344 -12.93 14.07 6.67
CA ASP A 344 -11.50 13.92 7.01
C ASP A 344 -10.69 13.34 5.84
N GLY A 345 -11.37 13.05 4.72
CA GLY A 345 -10.80 12.61 3.47
C GLY A 345 -11.01 11.13 3.16
N CYS A 346 -10.69 10.76 1.93
CA CYS A 346 -10.63 9.39 1.43
C CYS A 346 -9.56 9.29 0.33
N VAL A 347 -9.19 8.07 -0.07
CA VAL A 347 -8.07 7.83 -0.99
C VAL A 347 -8.50 7.01 -2.20
N VAL A 348 -8.02 7.42 -3.39
CA VAL A 348 -8.18 6.68 -4.63
C VAL A 348 -6.85 6.57 -5.38
N LYS A 349 -6.61 5.42 -6.01
CA LYS A 349 -5.45 5.18 -6.87
C LYS A 349 -5.74 5.58 -8.31
N THR A 350 -5.48 6.85 -8.64
CA THR A 350 -5.73 7.45 -9.95
C THR A 350 -4.96 6.74 -11.08
N ALA A 351 -3.78 6.17 -10.81
CA ALA A 351 -3.01 5.43 -11.80
C ALA A 351 -3.73 4.20 -12.37
N GLY A 352 -4.73 3.67 -11.65
CA GLY A 352 -5.54 2.52 -12.05
C GLY A 352 -6.96 2.89 -12.52
N VAL A 353 -7.29 4.18 -12.62
CA VAL A 353 -8.61 4.67 -13.04
C VAL A 353 -8.57 5.11 -14.50
N ASP A 354 -9.59 4.76 -15.28
CA ASP A 354 -9.74 5.22 -16.65
C ASP A 354 -10.12 6.71 -16.67
N GLU A 355 -9.51 7.51 -17.54
CA GLU A 355 -9.75 8.96 -17.60
C GLU A 355 -11.22 9.32 -17.87
N SER A 356 -11.96 8.45 -18.57
CA SER A 356 -13.39 8.65 -18.87
C SER A 356 -14.28 8.69 -17.62
N ILE A 357 -13.81 8.14 -16.49
CA ILE A 357 -14.54 8.11 -15.22
C ILE A 357 -13.86 8.91 -14.12
N PHE A 358 -12.96 9.84 -14.46
CA PHE A 358 -12.41 10.81 -13.50
C PHE A 358 -13.47 11.72 -12.88
N ARG A 359 -14.56 11.93 -13.61
CA ARG A 359 -15.80 12.52 -13.12
C ARG A 359 -16.90 11.49 -13.27
N PHE A 360 -17.48 11.07 -12.16
CA PHE A 360 -18.50 10.03 -12.14
C PHE A 360 -19.66 10.49 -11.25
N ALA A 361 -20.89 10.30 -11.71
CA ALA A 361 -22.09 10.57 -10.93
C ALA A 361 -23.11 9.47 -11.15
N GLY A 362 -23.63 8.90 -10.07
CA GLY A 362 -24.51 7.74 -10.14
C GLY A 362 -25.33 7.51 -8.87
N PRO A 363 -26.44 6.75 -8.97
CA PRO A 363 -27.22 6.38 -7.80
C PRO A 363 -26.44 5.42 -6.89
N ALA A 364 -26.59 5.61 -5.58
CA ALA A 364 -25.99 4.75 -4.58
C ALA A 364 -26.67 3.38 -4.55
N LYS A 365 -25.86 2.33 -4.45
CA LYS A 365 -26.28 0.97 -4.11
C LYS A 365 -25.58 0.56 -2.81
N VAL A 366 -26.31 0.58 -1.71
CA VAL A 366 -25.74 0.53 -0.35
C VAL A 366 -25.75 -0.90 0.19
N PHE A 367 -24.60 -1.32 0.71
CA PHE A 367 -24.38 -2.61 1.34
C PHE A 367 -23.67 -2.44 2.69
N ASP A 368 -24.07 -3.25 3.67
CA ASP A 368 -23.58 -3.18 5.05
C ASP A 368 -22.38 -4.11 5.31
N SER A 369 -21.96 -4.86 4.30
CA SER A 369 -20.83 -5.77 4.33
C SER A 369 -20.27 -6.06 2.94
N GLN A 370 -19.01 -6.50 2.89
CA GLN A 370 -18.42 -7.04 1.68
C GLN A 370 -19.27 -8.17 1.07
N ASP A 371 -19.74 -9.09 1.89
CA ASP A 371 -20.45 -10.29 1.41
C ASP A 371 -21.77 -9.93 0.72
N ALA A 372 -22.51 -8.97 1.29
CA ALA A 372 -23.74 -8.46 0.70
C ALA A 372 -23.46 -7.72 -0.63
N ALA A 373 -22.37 -6.95 -0.70
CA ALA A 373 -21.95 -6.29 -1.94
C ALA A 373 -21.58 -7.32 -3.01
N CYS A 374 -20.79 -8.34 -2.67
CA CYS A 374 -20.44 -9.43 -3.57
C CYS A 374 -21.69 -10.15 -4.11
N GLU A 375 -22.64 -10.49 -3.23
CA GLU A 375 -23.89 -11.12 -3.63
C GLU A 375 -24.72 -10.20 -4.54
N GLY A 376 -24.80 -8.90 -4.23
CA GLY A 376 -25.47 -7.90 -5.05
C GLY A 376 -24.88 -7.77 -6.44
N ILE A 377 -23.54 -7.76 -6.56
CA ILE A 377 -22.84 -7.70 -7.85
C ILE A 377 -23.07 -8.98 -8.65
N LEU A 378 -22.90 -10.15 -8.04
CA LEU A 378 -23.03 -11.43 -8.75
C LEU A 378 -24.46 -11.73 -9.20
N LYS A 379 -25.47 -11.25 -8.45
CA LYS A 379 -26.91 -11.39 -8.77
C LYS A 379 -27.48 -10.22 -9.58
N ASP A 380 -26.62 -9.44 -10.25
CA ASP A 380 -27.01 -8.35 -11.16
C ASP A 380 -27.91 -7.27 -10.51
N GLN A 381 -27.78 -7.07 -9.18
CA GLN A 381 -28.43 -5.96 -8.48
C GLN A 381 -27.67 -4.64 -8.64
N VAL A 382 -26.39 -4.74 -9.00
CA VAL A 382 -25.52 -3.63 -9.40
C VAL A 382 -25.49 -3.58 -10.92
N VAL A 383 -25.74 -2.41 -11.50
CA VAL A 383 -25.77 -2.19 -12.94
C VAL A 383 -24.88 -1.00 -13.34
N SER A 384 -24.64 -0.87 -14.64
CA SER A 384 -23.94 0.26 -15.24
C SER A 384 -24.44 1.61 -14.71
N GLY A 385 -23.52 2.47 -14.28
CA GLY A 385 -23.82 3.79 -13.71
C GLY A 385 -23.96 3.82 -12.19
N ASP A 386 -24.04 2.67 -11.50
CA ASP A 386 -24.18 2.64 -10.04
C ASP A 386 -22.90 3.07 -9.30
N VAL A 387 -23.09 3.68 -8.13
CA VAL A 387 -22.05 3.85 -7.10
C VAL A 387 -22.31 2.83 -5.99
N VAL A 388 -21.51 1.77 -5.95
CA VAL A 388 -21.60 0.74 -4.91
C VAL A 388 -20.97 1.26 -3.62
N VAL A 389 -21.77 1.38 -2.57
CA VAL A 389 -21.36 1.91 -1.26
C VAL A 389 -21.29 0.76 -0.27
N ILE A 390 -20.09 0.43 0.21
CA ILE A 390 -19.89 -0.63 1.20
C ILE A 390 -19.53 0.02 2.54
N THR A 391 -20.44 -0.04 3.50
CA THR A 391 -20.33 0.64 4.79
C THR A 391 -20.01 -0.32 5.93
N TYR A 392 -19.60 0.23 7.07
CA TYR A 392 -19.27 -0.53 8.28
C TYR A 392 -18.14 -1.53 8.06
N GLU A 393 -17.22 -1.26 7.12
CA GLU A 393 -16.01 -2.04 6.90
C GLU A 393 -14.75 -1.28 7.33
N GLY A 394 -14.91 -0.12 7.98
CA GLY A 394 -13.85 0.68 8.59
C GLY A 394 -13.16 0.05 9.81
N PRO A 395 -12.21 0.77 10.45
CA PRO A 395 -11.46 0.27 11.61
C PRO A 395 -12.34 -0.28 12.74
N LYS A 396 -13.37 0.45 13.17
CA LYS A 396 -14.29 0.04 14.23
C LYS A 396 -15.46 -0.76 13.68
N GLY A 397 -15.95 -0.37 12.50
CA GLY A 397 -17.11 -0.95 11.86
C GLY A 397 -16.91 -2.41 11.46
N GLY A 398 -15.76 -2.74 10.86
CA GLY A 398 -15.42 -4.10 10.44
C GLY A 398 -15.64 -5.12 11.57
N PRO A 399 -14.93 -5.02 12.70
CA PRO A 399 -13.70 -4.24 12.94
C PRO A 399 -12.49 -4.81 12.20
N GLY A 400 -11.42 -4.02 12.13
CA GLY A 400 -10.16 -4.43 11.51
C GLY A 400 -9.95 -3.91 10.09
N MET A 401 -10.82 -3.01 9.61
CA MET A 401 -10.69 -2.33 8.33
C MET A 401 -10.30 -3.29 7.19
N GLN A 402 -11.14 -4.29 6.93
CA GLN A 402 -10.75 -5.41 6.08
C GLN A 402 -10.37 -4.96 4.66
N GLU A 403 -9.45 -5.68 4.05
CA GLU A 403 -9.00 -5.42 2.68
C GLU A 403 -9.89 -6.17 1.69
N MET A 404 -10.75 -5.43 1.01
CA MET A 404 -11.73 -5.99 0.10
C MET A 404 -11.17 -6.10 -1.31
N LEU A 405 -11.05 -7.34 -1.80
CA LEU A 405 -10.63 -7.63 -3.16
C LEU A 405 -11.82 -8.10 -4.02
N TYR A 406 -12.69 -8.95 -3.47
CA TYR A 406 -13.77 -9.57 -4.24
C TYR A 406 -14.77 -8.61 -4.87
N PRO A 407 -15.27 -7.54 -4.20
CA PRO A 407 -16.17 -6.61 -4.87
C PRO A 407 -15.53 -6.02 -6.14
N THR A 408 -14.24 -5.71 -6.09
CA THR A 408 -13.51 -5.15 -7.23
C THR A 408 -13.27 -6.19 -8.33
N SER A 409 -12.94 -7.43 -7.97
CA SER A 409 -12.79 -8.54 -8.92
C SER A 409 -14.10 -8.88 -9.61
N TYR A 410 -15.22 -8.91 -8.89
CA TYR A 410 -16.54 -9.24 -9.43
C TYR A 410 -17.11 -8.12 -10.31
N ILE A 411 -16.88 -6.85 -9.96
CA ILE A 411 -17.18 -5.74 -10.87
C ILE A 411 -16.42 -5.90 -12.20
N LYS A 412 -15.15 -6.31 -12.14
CA LYS A 412 -14.35 -6.54 -13.35
C LYS A 412 -14.81 -7.77 -14.15
N SER A 413 -15.14 -8.89 -13.49
CA SER A 413 -15.65 -10.09 -14.18
C SER A 413 -17.03 -9.88 -14.79
N LYS A 414 -17.86 -9.00 -14.20
CA LYS A 414 -19.12 -8.53 -14.80
C LYS A 414 -18.95 -7.45 -15.88
N HIS A 415 -17.71 -7.09 -16.23
CA HIS A 415 -17.36 -6.03 -17.18
C HIS A 415 -17.83 -4.61 -16.81
N LEU A 416 -18.10 -4.37 -15.53
CA LEU A 416 -18.57 -3.08 -14.99
C LEU A 416 -17.43 -2.16 -14.51
N GLY A 417 -16.16 -2.55 -14.69
CA GLY A 417 -15.00 -1.84 -14.13
C GLY A 417 -14.80 -0.40 -14.63
N LYS A 418 -15.38 -0.04 -15.78
CA LYS A 418 -15.40 1.34 -16.31
C LYS A 418 -16.77 1.99 -16.22
N GLU A 419 -17.75 1.31 -15.63
CA GLU A 419 -19.15 1.72 -15.65
C GLU A 419 -19.71 1.97 -14.25
N CYS A 420 -19.08 1.43 -13.20
CA CYS A 420 -19.48 1.63 -11.81
C CYS A 420 -18.33 2.23 -10.99
N ALA A 421 -18.71 2.88 -9.89
CA ALA A 421 -17.77 3.26 -8.83
C ALA A 421 -17.96 2.37 -7.60
N LEU A 422 -16.90 2.16 -6.84
CA LEU A 422 -16.90 1.46 -5.56
C LEU A 422 -16.38 2.41 -4.48
N ILE A 423 -17.13 2.60 -3.40
CA ILE A 423 -16.71 3.43 -2.27
C ILE A 423 -16.88 2.70 -0.93
N THR A 424 -15.98 2.94 0.03
CA THR A 424 -16.08 2.33 1.35
C THR A 424 -15.36 3.13 2.45
N ASP A 425 -15.79 2.95 3.69
CA ASP A 425 -15.03 3.32 4.89
C ASP A 425 -13.93 2.30 5.25
N GLY A 426 -13.93 1.12 4.61
CA GLY A 426 -12.88 0.11 4.66
C GLY A 426 -11.74 0.35 3.68
N ARG A 427 -11.10 -0.72 3.19
CA ARG A 427 -9.98 -0.66 2.24
C ARG A 427 -10.27 -1.54 1.02
N PHE A 428 -9.81 -1.10 -0.14
CA PHE A 428 -9.67 -1.97 -1.31
C PHE A 428 -8.23 -2.49 -1.41
N SER A 429 -8.06 -3.63 -2.07
CA SER A 429 -6.74 -4.21 -2.29
C SER A 429 -5.83 -3.29 -3.12
N GLY A 430 -4.53 -3.31 -2.86
CA GLY A 430 -3.54 -2.64 -3.72
C GLY A 430 -3.53 -3.15 -5.17
N GLY A 431 -4.13 -4.32 -5.41
CA GLY A 431 -4.32 -4.91 -6.74
C GLY A 431 -5.57 -4.45 -7.49
N THR A 432 -6.37 -3.56 -6.90
CA THR A 432 -7.59 -3.05 -7.51
C THR A 432 -7.30 -2.09 -8.68
N SER A 433 -8.15 -2.17 -9.71
CA SER A 433 -8.22 -1.23 -10.84
C SER A 433 -9.67 -0.73 -10.98
N GLY A 434 -9.88 0.39 -11.67
CA GLY A 434 -11.17 1.08 -11.74
C GLY A 434 -11.37 2.10 -10.61
N LEU A 435 -12.55 2.74 -10.59
CA LEU A 435 -12.87 3.82 -9.63
C LEU A 435 -13.24 3.24 -8.26
N SER A 436 -12.23 2.85 -7.49
CA SER A 436 -12.37 2.27 -6.15
C SER A 436 -11.77 3.18 -5.08
N ILE A 437 -12.62 3.70 -4.20
CA ILE A 437 -12.29 4.74 -3.21
C ILE A 437 -12.43 4.16 -1.81
N GLY A 438 -11.33 4.08 -1.07
CA GLY A 438 -11.32 3.57 0.30
C GLY A 438 -11.07 4.66 1.33
N HIS A 439 -11.04 4.25 2.60
CA HIS A 439 -10.62 5.08 3.73
C HIS A 439 -11.55 6.28 3.96
N ILE A 440 -12.82 6.21 3.55
CA ILE A 440 -13.76 7.29 3.82
C ILE A 440 -13.83 7.55 5.33
N SER A 441 -13.39 8.75 5.70
CA SER A 441 -13.22 9.18 7.08
C SER A 441 -14.08 10.43 7.35
N PRO A 442 -14.83 10.48 8.47
CA PRO A 442 -15.02 9.43 9.46
C PRO A 442 -15.75 8.18 8.90
N GLU A 443 -15.44 7.00 9.44
CA GLU A 443 -16.13 5.76 9.08
C GLU A 443 -17.60 5.75 9.55
N ALA A 444 -18.45 4.87 8.98
CA ALA A 444 -19.85 4.78 9.36
C ALA A 444 -20.01 4.49 10.87
N ALA A 445 -19.26 3.52 11.41
CA ALA A 445 -19.34 3.14 12.83
C ALA A 445 -18.85 4.23 13.81
N ALA A 446 -18.18 5.27 13.31
CA ALA A 446 -17.76 6.43 14.08
C ALA A 446 -18.70 7.63 13.91
N GLY A 447 -19.86 7.45 13.28
CA GLY A 447 -20.83 8.52 13.03
C GLY A 447 -20.61 9.28 11.71
N GLY A 448 -19.77 8.77 10.82
CA GLY A 448 -19.50 9.36 9.52
C GLY A 448 -20.72 9.42 8.61
N ALA A 449 -20.80 10.45 7.77
CA ALA A 449 -21.94 10.68 6.89
C ALA A 449 -22.13 9.59 5.80
N ILE A 450 -21.09 8.81 5.48
CA ILE A 450 -21.22 7.62 4.63
C ILE A 450 -22.25 6.62 5.20
N GLY A 451 -22.39 6.53 6.53
CA GLY A 451 -23.40 5.69 7.18
C GLY A 451 -24.84 6.20 7.07
N LEU A 452 -25.04 7.39 6.48
CA LEU A 452 -26.36 8.02 6.28
C LEU A 452 -26.83 7.99 4.81
N VAL A 453 -25.98 7.48 3.91
CA VAL A 453 -26.31 7.28 2.50
C VAL A 453 -27.37 6.20 2.37
N LYS A 454 -28.36 6.41 1.49
CA LYS A 454 -29.44 5.48 1.20
C LYS A 454 -29.41 5.10 -0.29
N ASP A 455 -29.99 3.95 -0.61
CA ASP A 455 -30.18 3.52 -1.99
C ASP A 455 -30.85 4.62 -2.83
N GLY A 456 -30.28 4.86 -4.02
CA GLY A 456 -30.77 5.85 -4.99
C GLY A 456 -30.29 7.29 -4.76
N ASP A 457 -29.63 7.61 -3.64
CA ASP A 457 -28.99 8.92 -3.48
C ASP A 457 -27.91 9.09 -4.57
N ILE A 458 -27.85 10.26 -5.21
CA ILE A 458 -26.81 10.51 -6.23
C ILE A 458 -25.50 10.84 -5.54
N ILE A 459 -24.43 10.12 -5.88
CA ILE A 459 -23.07 10.42 -5.43
C ILE A 459 -22.27 11.00 -6.60
N GLU A 460 -21.63 12.14 -6.39
CA GLU A 460 -20.79 12.84 -7.35
C GLU A 460 -19.32 12.71 -6.91
N ILE A 461 -18.48 12.12 -7.77
CA ILE A 461 -17.05 11.95 -7.58
C ILE A 461 -16.32 12.76 -8.64
N ASN A 462 -15.38 13.61 -8.23
CA ASN A 462 -14.56 14.42 -9.13
C ASN A 462 -13.10 14.36 -8.67
N ILE A 463 -12.31 13.50 -9.31
CA ILE A 463 -10.89 13.31 -9.02
C ILE A 463 -10.07 14.58 -9.32
N PRO A 464 -10.27 15.30 -10.44
CA PRO A 464 -9.56 16.54 -10.72
C PRO A 464 -9.78 17.63 -9.66
N GLU A 465 -11.02 17.80 -9.19
CA GLU A 465 -11.37 18.81 -8.18
C GLU A 465 -11.17 18.34 -6.73
N ARG A 466 -10.77 17.07 -6.54
CA ARG A 466 -10.61 16.41 -5.23
C ARG A 466 -11.88 16.38 -4.40
N THR A 467 -13.03 16.16 -5.02
CA THR A 467 -14.33 16.17 -4.33
C THR A 467 -15.08 14.84 -4.39
N ILE A 468 -15.80 14.51 -3.32
CA ILE A 468 -16.75 13.41 -3.25
C ILE A 468 -17.98 13.81 -2.41
N HIS A 469 -19.16 13.83 -3.01
CA HIS A 469 -20.37 14.30 -2.35
C HIS A 469 -21.56 13.39 -2.59
N VAL A 470 -22.42 13.23 -1.59
CA VAL A 470 -23.79 12.78 -1.79
C VAL A 470 -24.69 13.99 -2.03
N LYS A 471 -25.51 13.98 -3.08
CA LYS A 471 -26.39 15.07 -3.51
C LYS A 471 -27.68 15.10 -2.68
N VAL A 472 -27.51 15.26 -1.38
CA VAL A 472 -28.57 15.38 -0.37
C VAL A 472 -28.32 16.69 0.37
N THR A 473 -29.38 17.44 0.66
CA THR A 473 -29.22 18.73 1.36
C THR A 473 -28.76 18.51 2.79
N ASP A 474 -28.10 19.52 3.36
CA ASP A 474 -27.60 19.47 4.73
C ASP A 474 -28.75 19.26 5.74
N GLU A 475 -29.94 19.80 5.47
CA GLU A 475 -31.13 19.59 6.32
C GLU A 475 -31.61 18.14 6.29
N GLU A 476 -31.57 17.47 5.14
CA GLU A 476 -31.95 16.07 5.04
C GLU A 476 -30.89 15.15 5.66
N LEU A 477 -29.59 15.44 5.46
CA LEU A 477 -28.52 14.72 6.16
C LEU A 477 -28.61 14.88 7.68
N ALA A 478 -28.94 16.08 8.18
CA ALA A 478 -29.17 16.33 9.59
C ALA A 478 -30.36 15.52 10.13
N LYS A 479 -31.49 15.49 9.42
CA LYS A 479 -32.65 14.65 9.80
C LYS A 479 -32.30 13.16 9.84
N ARG A 480 -31.53 12.67 8.87
CA ARG A 480 -31.07 11.27 8.84
C ARG A 480 -30.15 10.98 10.03
N ARG A 481 -29.26 11.91 10.37
CA ARG A 481 -28.40 11.81 11.55
C ARG A 481 -29.21 11.75 12.84
N GLU A 482 -30.16 12.64 13.04
CA GLU A 482 -31.05 12.62 14.23
C GLU A 482 -31.81 11.29 14.34
N ALA A 483 -32.33 10.78 13.22
CA ALA A 483 -33.03 9.49 13.19
C ALA A 483 -32.10 8.31 13.51
N GLU A 484 -30.86 8.35 13.04
CA GLU A 484 -29.85 7.32 13.31
C GLU A 484 -29.39 7.36 14.78
N GLU A 485 -29.12 8.55 15.32
CA GLU A 485 -28.74 8.76 16.72
C GLU A 485 -29.88 8.37 17.68
N ALA A 486 -31.15 8.53 17.27
CA ALA A 486 -32.31 8.09 18.05
C ALA A 486 -32.35 6.56 18.28
N ARG A 487 -31.55 5.77 17.56
CA ARG A 487 -31.38 4.32 17.82
C ARG A 487 -30.55 4.03 19.08
N GLY A 488 -30.00 5.05 19.75
CA GLY A 488 -29.28 4.93 21.01
C GLY A 488 -28.00 4.10 20.86
N THR A 489 -27.83 3.06 21.69
CA THR A 489 -26.64 2.18 21.62
C THR A 489 -26.53 1.36 20.33
N LYS A 490 -27.59 1.34 19.51
CA LYS A 490 -27.60 0.72 18.18
C LYS A 490 -27.36 1.73 17.05
N ALA A 491 -27.16 3.02 17.34
CA ALA A 491 -26.80 4.01 16.34
C ALA A 491 -25.46 3.63 15.68
N PHE A 492 -25.36 3.86 14.37
CA PHE A 492 -24.21 3.55 13.53
C PHE A 492 -23.75 2.09 13.68
N THR A 493 -24.72 1.19 13.72
CA THR A 493 -24.49 -0.26 13.60
C THR A 493 -25.36 -0.84 12.48
N PRO A 494 -24.84 -1.81 11.71
CA PRO A 494 -25.62 -2.43 10.65
C PRO A 494 -26.72 -3.33 11.23
N PRO A 495 -28.00 -3.12 10.87
CA PRO A 495 -29.13 -3.78 11.52
C PRO A 495 -29.23 -5.28 11.24
N PHE A 496 -28.78 -5.74 10.08
CA PHE A 496 -28.98 -7.12 9.62
C PHE A 496 -27.70 -7.96 9.57
N ARG A 497 -26.53 -7.36 9.84
CA ARG A 497 -25.25 -8.05 9.70
C ARG A 497 -25.02 -9.04 10.85
N GLN A 498 -24.79 -10.30 10.50
CA GLN A 498 -24.35 -11.33 11.43
C GLN A 498 -22.83 -11.51 11.29
N ARG A 499 -22.06 -11.07 12.29
CA ARG A 499 -20.59 -11.19 12.31
C ARG A 499 -20.10 -11.57 13.69
N THR A 500 -19.24 -12.57 13.77
CA THR A 500 -18.62 -12.99 15.03
C THR A 500 -17.42 -12.09 15.35
N VAL A 501 -17.59 -11.20 16.32
CA VAL A 501 -16.51 -10.30 16.76
C VAL A 501 -15.84 -10.87 18.02
N SER A 502 -14.61 -11.36 17.87
CA SER A 502 -13.82 -11.93 18.97
C SER A 502 -13.41 -10.87 20.00
N LYS A 503 -12.92 -11.32 21.17
CA LYS A 503 -12.38 -10.41 22.20
C LYS A 503 -11.24 -9.55 21.66
N ALA A 504 -10.38 -10.10 20.81
CA ALA A 504 -9.26 -9.38 20.20
C ALA A 504 -9.75 -8.25 19.29
N LEU A 505 -10.72 -8.52 18.42
CA LEU A 505 -11.30 -7.49 17.53
C LEU A 505 -12.07 -6.43 18.32
N LYS A 506 -12.74 -6.80 19.41
CA LYS A 506 -13.38 -5.81 20.32
C LYS A 506 -12.34 -4.90 20.98
N ALA A 507 -11.20 -5.45 21.39
CA ALA A 507 -10.11 -4.64 21.95
C ALA A 507 -9.53 -3.68 20.91
N TYR A 508 -9.27 -4.17 19.69
CA TYR A 508 -8.85 -3.34 18.56
C TYR A 508 -9.84 -2.19 18.29
N ALA A 509 -11.12 -2.50 18.12
CA ALA A 509 -12.16 -1.52 17.82
C ALA A 509 -12.30 -0.41 18.87
N LYS A 510 -11.99 -0.70 20.14
CA LYS A 510 -12.06 0.28 21.23
C LYS A 510 -10.91 1.30 21.19
N MET A 511 -9.74 0.89 20.74
CA MET A 511 -8.52 1.72 20.80
C MET A 511 -8.15 2.33 19.45
N VAL A 512 -8.69 1.81 18.35
CA VAL A 512 -8.27 2.23 17.01
C VAL A 512 -8.75 3.63 16.64
N ALA A 513 -7.85 4.41 16.06
CA ALA A 513 -8.12 5.71 15.45
C ALA A 513 -8.77 5.58 14.07
N SER A 514 -9.19 6.73 13.53
CA SER A 514 -9.71 6.80 12.16
C SER A 514 -8.61 6.56 11.12
N ALA A 515 -8.99 6.19 9.90
CA ALA A 515 -8.06 5.83 8.82
C ALA A 515 -7.20 7.01 8.35
N ASP A 516 -7.75 8.23 8.35
CA ASP A 516 -7.01 9.48 8.09
C ASP A 516 -5.88 9.76 9.11
N LYS A 517 -5.90 9.04 10.25
CA LYS A 517 -4.86 9.08 11.30
C LYS A 517 -4.00 7.82 11.32
N GLY A 518 -4.02 7.04 10.23
CA GLY A 518 -3.26 5.81 10.09
C GLY A 518 -3.88 4.60 10.82
N GLY A 519 -5.07 4.74 11.42
CA GLY A 519 -5.71 3.67 12.17
C GLY A 519 -4.83 3.13 13.30
N VAL A 520 -4.02 3.98 13.93
CA VAL A 520 -3.16 3.61 15.08
C VAL A 520 -4.01 3.31 16.31
N ARG A 521 -3.43 2.65 17.31
CA ARG A 521 -4.07 2.54 18.63
C ARG A 521 -3.80 3.81 19.44
N ILE A 522 -4.86 4.45 19.89
CA ILE A 522 -4.83 5.56 20.85
C ILE A 522 -5.20 4.98 22.21
N VAL A 523 -4.33 5.20 23.18
CA VAL A 523 -4.57 4.90 24.60
C VAL A 523 -4.68 6.25 25.29
N GLU A 524 -5.78 6.49 26.00
CA GLU A 524 -5.94 7.69 26.83
C GLU A 524 -4.99 7.59 28.04
N ASP A 525 -4.36 8.71 28.40
CA ASP A 525 -3.45 8.82 29.55
C ASP A 525 -4.14 8.60 30.91
#